data_AF-A0AAD9MIZ8-F1
#
_entry.id   AF-A0AAD9MIZ8-F1
#
_cell.length_a   1.000
_cell.length_b   1.000
_cell.length_c   1.000
_cell.angle_alpha   90.00
_cell.angle_beta   90.00
_cell.angle_gamma   90.00
#
_symmetry.space_group_name_H-M   'P 1'
#
loop_
_entity.id
_entity.type
_entity.pdbx_description
1 polymer ?
#
loop_
_entity_poly.entity_id
_entity_poly.type
_entity_poly.pdbx_seq_one_letter_code
_entity_poly.pdbx_strand_id
1 'polypeptide(L)'
;MPVGTVTPHLLPTQSAAAKAVLAASPAALPVPKRCSLAWEREAAPTHIPTSGPALEPYLCRLRASCSGPWRAGTPIWVSGKWPGVAWSLEHCDRGTEAALVLGQPVTSAKVMLVRYYGEHTTAWVPVSRCAETSAPVGDLKNVAALAAWCAKTGKQQQLQQTREELEGVRQSPMEEVERMKKLHEQHTYALRSFQRCQRCDGAGTQLVCGTCRRWAHSLCLDAPALAPQFLPDKKWTCPGCGVEQDATLTQKRKQSEADGEDAERMGLTPDWIIETVCFEVFGLPRPTPEVPYIKGLLDPCSNSMVDPNIPAEALYDKEANGLALVNDWKGYYILLNPPFHSQLQWRFVNRAIDAVERGEVPGVLLVCRNSTDANYFQRLRPYPRVLLGRKCALFKDYAKSPNGFGIAVVMLAKQDRADLYERFYDAFADFGEPSIPIDRQLLQSPEFAALLGRLRDYAAEHHREHWARCTACERWRIVDYAQAKRIETEDIRWQCAMLRPGSSCSDPLTRRERQGDKYAPGETEKAPLLRAESAAGSVADAADGGQRAGTPSSLTAQTPPRSPPCEAPHTPEPTSAAV
;
A
#
# COMPACT_ATOMS: atom_id res chain seq x y z
N MET A 1 -25.68 48.23 -9.34
CA MET A 1 -25.17 46.90 -9.72
C MET A 1 -25.60 45.91 -8.63
N PRO A 2 -26.74 45.20 -8.76
CA PRO A 2 -27.17 44.27 -7.73
C PRO A 2 -26.53 42.88 -7.94
N VAL A 3 -25.97 42.33 -6.85
CA VAL A 3 -25.44 40.97 -6.76
C VAL A 3 -26.61 40.04 -6.44
N GLY A 4 -26.76 38.99 -7.24
CA GLY A 4 -27.90 38.07 -7.22
C GLY A 4 -27.94 37.15 -6.00
N THR A 5 -29.18 36.92 -5.57
CA THR A 5 -29.68 35.95 -4.60
C THR A 5 -29.47 34.51 -5.07
N VAL A 6 -28.93 33.64 -4.20
CA VAL A 6 -28.92 32.18 -4.39
C VAL A 6 -29.95 31.55 -3.46
N THR A 7 -30.95 30.92 -4.06
CA THR A 7 -31.97 30.09 -3.40
C THR A 7 -31.48 28.64 -3.21
N PRO A 8 -31.87 27.95 -2.12
CA PRO A 8 -31.44 26.58 -1.82
C PRO A 8 -32.34 25.55 -2.52
N HIS A 9 -31.74 24.58 -3.23
CA HIS A 9 -32.45 23.43 -3.79
C HIS A 9 -32.60 22.28 -2.76
N LEU A 10 -33.84 21.84 -2.64
CA LEU A 10 -34.38 20.75 -1.84
C LEU A 10 -33.73 19.39 -2.14
N LEU A 11 -33.42 18.64 -1.08
CA LEU A 11 -33.13 17.19 -1.14
C LEU A 11 -34.44 16.40 -1.33
N PRO A 12 -34.50 15.40 -2.23
CA PRO A 12 -35.65 14.49 -2.28
C PRO A 12 -35.56 13.45 -1.16
N THR A 13 -36.68 13.29 -0.48
CA THR A 13 -37.01 12.25 0.49
C THR A 13 -36.98 10.85 -0.13
N GLN A 14 -36.58 9.86 0.67
CA GLN A 14 -36.54 8.45 0.28
C GLN A 14 -37.94 7.94 -0.09
N SER A 15 -38.20 7.75 -1.37
CA SER A 15 -39.41 7.11 -1.87
C SER A 15 -39.33 5.60 -1.70
N ALA A 16 -40.46 5.00 -1.29
CA ALA A 16 -40.68 3.56 -1.13
C ALA A 16 -40.41 2.73 -2.41
N ALA A 17 -40.15 3.35 -3.56
CA ALA A 17 -39.63 2.71 -4.76
C ALA A 17 -38.23 2.06 -4.55
N ALA A 18 -37.43 2.54 -3.59
CA ALA A 18 -36.10 1.98 -3.30
C ALA A 18 -36.13 0.57 -2.68
N LYS A 19 -37.24 0.14 -2.08
CA LYS A 19 -37.37 -1.21 -1.51
C LYS A 19 -37.78 -2.27 -2.54
N ALA A 20 -38.41 -1.89 -3.65
CA ALA A 20 -38.81 -2.84 -4.70
C ALA A 20 -37.67 -3.20 -5.68
N VAL A 21 -36.60 -2.39 -5.75
CA VAL A 21 -35.46 -2.63 -6.65
C VAL A 21 -34.42 -3.61 -6.04
N LEU A 22 -34.51 -3.91 -4.75
CA LEU A 22 -33.66 -4.90 -4.08
C LEU A 22 -34.10 -6.37 -4.30
N ALA A 23 -35.22 -6.61 -4.98
CA ALA A 23 -35.78 -7.96 -5.18
C ALA A 23 -35.46 -8.60 -6.55
N ALA A 24 -34.63 -7.99 -7.40
CA ALA A 24 -34.26 -8.56 -8.69
C ALA A 24 -32.73 -8.63 -8.86
N SER A 25 -32.13 -9.71 -8.35
CA SER A 25 -30.83 -10.20 -8.81
C SER A 25 -31.10 -11.31 -9.83
N PRO A 26 -30.43 -11.32 -11.00
CA PRO A 26 -29.22 -12.13 -11.07
C PRO A 26 -28.09 -11.52 -11.91
N ALA A 27 -26.87 -12.01 -11.63
CA ALA A 27 -25.59 -11.74 -12.29
C ALA A 27 -24.94 -10.39 -11.96
N ALA A 28 -24.46 -10.26 -10.72
CA ALA A 28 -23.24 -9.51 -10.48
C ALA A 28 -22.14 -10.09 -11.40
N LEU A 29 -21.61 -9.25 -12.29
CA LEU A 29 -20.43 -9.61 -13.07
C LEU A 29 -19.30 -9.92 -12.10
N PRO A 30 -18.63 -11.10 -12.17
CA PRO A 30 -17.32 -11.20 -11.58
C PRO A 30 -16.47 -10.12 -12.26
N VAL A 31 -15.72 -9.36 -11.45
CA VAL A 31 -14.58 -8.58 -11.94
C VAL A 31 -13.80 -9.49 -12.90
N PRO A 32 -13.41 -9.06 -14.11
CA PRO A 32 -12.49 -9.84 -14.92
C PRO A 32 -11.27 -10.13 -14.07
N LYS A 33 -11.13 -11.38 -13.58
CA LYS A 33 -9.91 -11.80 -12.91
C LYS A 33 -8.80 -11.55 -13.92
N ARG A 34 -7.81 -10.74 -13.55
CA ARG A 34 -6.60 -10.58 -14.38
C ARG A 34 -6.12 -11.99 -14.75
N CYS A 35 -5.95 -12.25 -16.04
CA CYS A 35 -5.40 -13.51 -16.54
C CYS A 35 -3.94 -13.71 -16.11
N SER A 36 -3.31 -12.71 -15.48
CA SER A 36 -1.91 -12.68 -15.07
C SER A 36 -1.50 -13.77 -14.06
N LEU A 37 -2.43 -14.57 -13.54
CA LEU A 37 -2.16 -15.66 -12.58
C LEU A 37 -2.63 -17.04 -13.09
N ALA A 38 -3.10 -17.16 -14.34
CA ALA A 38 -3.57 -18.46 -14.88
C ALA A 38 -2.44 -19.49 -15.06
N TRP A 39 -1.19 -19.02 -15.14
CA TRP A 39 0.01 -19.86 -15.17
C TRP A 39 0.39 -20.40 -13.78
N GLU A 40 -0.32 -20.07 -12.70
CA GLU A 40 -0.09 -20.64 -11.36
C GLU A 40 -0.93 -21.91 -11.10
N ARG A 41 -1.74 -22.33 -12.09
CA ARG A 41 -2.49 -23.58 -12.00
C ARG A 41 -1.53 -24.77 -11.90
N GLU A 42 -1.64 -25.53 -10.82
CA GLU A 42 -0.87 -26.77 -10.61
C GLU A 42 -1.29 -27.90 -11.57
N ALA A 43 -2.53 -27.86 -12.07
CA ALA A 43 -3.07 -28.82 -13.03
C ALA A 43 -3.65 -28.13 -14.27
N ALA A 44 -3.24 -28.57 -15.45
CA ALA A 44 -3.86 -28.17 -16.71
C ALA A 44 -5.08 -29.05 -17.02
N PRO A 45 -6.07 -28.55 -17.78
CA PRO A 45 -7.14 -29.39 -18.31
C PRO A 45 -6.55 -30.54 -19.12
N THR A 46 -7.06 -31.76 -18.92
CA THR A 46 -6.54 -33.03 -19.50
C THR A 46 -6.46 -33.08 -21.03
N HIS A 47 -7.08 -32.13 -21.74
CA HIS A 47 -7.12 -32.04 -23.19
C HIS A 47 -6.10 -31.05 -23.79
N ILE A 48 -5.36 -30.31 -22.97
CA ILE A 48 -4.40 -29.30 -23.42
C ILE A 48 -2.98 -29.87 -23.28
N PRO A 49 -2.21 -30.00 -24.38
CA PRO A 49 -0.79 -30.31 -24.25
C PRO A 49 -0.10 -29.14 -23.55
N THR A 50 0.62 -29.41 -22.45
CA THR A 50 1.22 -28.37 -21.61
C THR A 50 2.70 -28.11 -21.91
N SER A 51 3.37 -29.06 -22.55
CA SER A 51 4.77 -28.95 -22.96
C SER A 51 5.13 -29.93 -24.08
N GLY A 52 6.32 -29.74 -24.65
CA GLY A 52 6.91 -30.67 -25.60
C GLY A 52 6.35 -30.56 -27.03
N PRO A 53 6.63 -31.54 -27.91
CA PRO A 53 6.40 -31.43 -29.35
C PRO A 53 4.92 -31.37 -29.75
N ALA A 54 4.00 -31.81 -28.88
CA ALA A 54 2.55 -31.73 -29.13
C ALA A 54 1.97 -30.33 -28.92
N LEU A 55 2.67 -29.44 -28.18
CA LEU A 55 2.20 -28.10 -27.85
C LEU A 55 2.19 -27.16 -29.07
N GLU A 56 3.27 -27.13 -29.87
CA GLU A 56 3.36 -26.18 -30.99
C GLU A 56 2.27 -26.41 -32.06
N PRO A 57 1.98 -27.65 -32.51
CA PRO A 57 0.87 -27.90 -33.41
C PRO A 57 -0.49 -27.49 -32.83
N TYR A 58 -0.67 -27.60 -31.51
CA TYR A 58 -1.89 -27.16 -30.84
C TYR A 58 -2.02 -25.62 -30.81
N LEU A 59 -0.93 -24.91 -30.48
CA LEU A 59 -0.89 -23.44 -30.52
C LEU A 59 -1.10 -22.92 -31.94
N CYS A 60 -0.50 -23.54 -32.96
CA CYS A 60 -0.73 -23.18 -34.36
C CYS A 60 -2.22 -23.29 -34.75
N ARG A 61 -2.90 -24.36 -34.32
CA ARG A 61 -4.36 -24.49 -34.55
C ARG A 61 -5.14 -23.40 -33.82
N LEU A 62 -4.81 -23.09 -32.56
CA LEU A 62 -5.51 -22.05 -31.80
C LEU A 62 -5.28 -20.64 -32.36
N ARG A 63 -4.06 -20.33 -32.80
CA ARG A 63 -3.72 -19.05 -33.46
C ARG A 63 -4.46 -18.89 -34.79
N ALA A 64 -4.56 -19.98 -35.57
CA ALA A 64 -5.28 -20.00 -36.84
C ALA A 64 -6.80 -20.04 -36.69
N SER A 65 -7.31 -20.48 -35.53
CA SER A 65 -8.74 -20.51 -35.25
C SER A 65 -9.21 -19.11 -34.88
N CYS A 66 -9.95 -18.45 -35.78
CA CYS A 66 -10.74 -17.28 -35.41
C CYS A 66 -11.57 -17.66 -34.19
N SER A 67 -11.29 -17.05 -33.04
CA SER A 67 -11.91 -17.45 -31.79
C SER A 67 -13.42 -17.15 -31.77
N GLY A 68 -13.99 -16.53 -32.80
CA GLY A 68 -15.42 -16.26 -32.90
C GLY A 68 -15.85 -15.99 -34.33
N PRO A 69 -17.11 -15.53 -34.53
CA PRO A 69 -17.63 -15.21 -35.86
C PRO A 69 -17.02 -13.94 -36.46
N TRP A 70 -16.36 -13.11 -35.65
CA TRP A 70 -15.75 -11.85 -36.07
C TRP A 70 -14.24 -11.97 -36.25
N ARG A 71 -13.71 -11.19 -37.19
CA ARG A 71 -12.26 -11.11 -37.44
C ARG A 71 -11.58 -10.33 -36.32
N ALA A 72 -10.29 -10.62 -36.07
CA ALA A 72 -9.50 -9.80 -35.15
C ALA A 72 -9.52 -8.33 -35.60
N GLY A 73 -9.73 -7.42 -34.66
CA GLY A 73 -9.88 -5.99 -34.94
C GLY A 73 -11.31 -5.49 -35.07
N THR A 74 -12.32 -6.38 -35.15
CA THR A 74 -13.72 -5.96 -35.21
C THR A 74 -14.18 -5.38 -33.86
N PRO A 75 -14.68 -4.13 -33.80
CA PRO A 75 -15.24 -3.55 -32.58
C PRO A 75 -16.53 -4.26 -32.16
N ILE A 76 -16.62 -4.55 -30.86
CA ILE A 76 -17.75 -5.28 -30.27
C ILE A 76 -18.14 -4.68 -28.92
N TRP A 77 -19.41 -4.84 -28.57
CA TRP A 77 -19.91 -4.63 -27.21
C TRP A 77 -20.07 -5.95 -26.49
N VAL A 78 -19.50 -6.05 -25.30
CA VAL A 78 -19.68 -7.20 -24.42
C VAL A 78 -20.80 -6.91 -23.44
N SER A 79 -21.85 -7.73 -23.52
CA SER A 79 -23.06 -7.70 -22.68
C SER A 79 -23.77 -6.34 -22.69
N GLY A 80 -23.62 -5.55 -23.76
CA GLY A 80 -24.17 -4.20 -23.88
C GLY A 80 -23.65 -3.21 -22.84
N LYS A 81 -22.48 -3.46 -22.25
CA LYS A 81 -21.96 -2.67 -21.11
C LYS A 81 -20.51 -2.25 -21.28
N TRP A 82 -19.67 -3.09 -21.86
CA TRP A 82 -18.25 -2.78 -22.01
C TRP A 82 -17.80 -2.92 -23.46
N PRO A 83 -17.10 -1.92 -24.01
CA PRO A 83 -16.61 -2.00 -25.38
C PRO A 83 -15.31 -2.80 -25.44
N GLY A 84 -15.11 -3.52 -26.53
CA GLY A 84 -13.88 -4.24 -26.81
C GLY A 84 -13.69 -4.47 -28.30
N VAL A 85 -12.63 -5.19 -28.61
CA VAL A 85 -12.28 -5.60 -29.96
C VAL A 85 -12.11 -7.12 -29.99
N ALA A 86 -12.64 -7.76 -31.03
CA ALA A 86 -12.37 -9.17 -31.30
C ALA A 86 -10.85 -9.36 -31.44
N TRP A 87 -10.30 -10.38 -30.78
CA TRP A 87 -8.85 -10.55 -30.66
C TRP A 87 -8.39 -11.95 -31.06
N SER A 88 -7.08 -12.10 -31.26
CA SER A 88 -6.41 -13.34 -31.64
C SER A 88 -5.17 -13.56 -30.77
N LEU A 89 -4.86 -14.82 -30.47
CA LEU A 89 -3.64 -15.19 -29.76
C LEU A 89 -2.38 -14.77 -30.52
N GLU A 90 -2.43 -14.68 -31.84
CA GLU A 90 -1.30 -14.25 -32.67
C GLU A 90 -0.86 -12.80 -32.41
N HIS A 91 -1.73 -12.01 -31.77
CA HIS A 91 -1.47 -10.61 -31.40
C HIS A 91 -1.10 -10.44 -29.93
N CYS A 92 -1.01 -11.54 -29.16
CA CYS A 92 -0.56 -11.53 -27.78
C CYS A 92 0.95 -11.73 -27.70
N ASP A 93 1.59 -11.14 -26.69
CA ASP A 93 2.93 -11.56 -26.33
C ASP A 93 2.92 -13.01 -25.81
N ARG A 94 4.07 -13.68 -25.86
CA ARG A 94 4.19 -15.09 -25.48
C ARG A 94 3.87 -15.34 -24.00
N GLY A 95 4.04 -14.35 -23.12
CA GLY A 95 3.65 -14.46 -21.71
C GLY A 95 2.14 -14.53 -21.56
N THR A 96 1.44 -13.57 -22.16
CA THR A 96 -0.02 -13.47 -22.15
C THR A 96 -0.68 -14.62 -22.92
N GLU A 97 -0.11 -15.04 -24.05
CA GLU A 97 -0.59 -16.19 -24.84
C GLU A 97 -0.68 -17.45 -23.97
N ALA A 98 0.40 -17.78 -23.25
CA ALA A 98 0.45 -18.98 -22.44
C ALA A 98 -0.61 -18.98 -21.31
N ALA A 99 -0.78 -17.82 -20.66
CA ALA A 99 -1.80 -17.63 -19.64
C ALA A 99 -3.23 -17.75 -20.20
N LEU A 100 -3.49 -17.20 -21.39
CA LEU A 100 -4.80 -17.29 -22.04
C LEU A 100 -5.14 -18.72 -22.47
N VAL A 101 -4.16 -19.49 -22.94
CA VAL A 101 -4.36 -20.91 -23.28
C VAL A 101 -4.72 -21.73 -22.03
N LEU A 102 -4.00 -21.54 -20.92
CA LEU A 102 -4.32 -22.19 -19.64
C LEU A 102 -5.67 -21.74 -19.05
N GLY A 103 -6.07 -20.50 -19.34
CA GLY A 103 -7.33 -19.90 -18.93
C GLY A 103 -8.51 -20.22 -19.85
N GLN A 104 -8.33 -21.02 -20.91
CA GLN A 104 -9.39 -21.34 -21.84
C GLN A 104 -10.53 -22.08 -21.10
N PRO A 105 -11.78 -21.59 -21.17
CA PRO A 105 -12.89 -22.20 -20.46
C PRO A 105 -13.24 -23.56 -21.08
N VAL A 106 -13.42 -24.57 -20.23
CA VAL A 106 -13.91 -25.89 -20.62
C VAL A 106 -15.43 -25.81 -20.73
N THR A 107 -15.92 -25.38 -21.89
CA THR A 107 -17.36 -25.22 -22.15
C THR A 107 -17.72 -25.70 -23.54
N SER A 108 -18.95 -26.20 -23.69
CA SER A 108 -19.55 -26.54 -24.99
C SER A 108 -19.98 -25.29 -25.78
N ALA A 109 -20.05 -24.13 -25.12
CA ALA A 109 -20.39 -22.87 -25.76
C ALA A 109 -19.22 -22.32 -26.59
N LYS A 110 -19.53 -21.73 -27.75
CA LYS A 110 -18.52 -21.00 -28.54
C LYS A 110 -18.03 -19.77 -27.77
N VAL A 111 -16.73 -19.68 -27.55
CA VAL A 111 -16.06 -18.58 -26.83
C VAL A 111 -15.01 -17.94 -27.73
N MET A 112 -14.84 -16.63 -27.61
CA MET A 112 -13.88 -15.82 -28.36
C MET A 112 -12.98 -14.98 -27.47
N LEU A 113 -11.81 -14.60 -27.97
CA LEU A 113 -10.96 -13.62 -27.30
C LEU A 113 -11.45 -12.21 -27.59
N VAL A 114 -11.54 -11.42 -26.53
CA VAL A 114 -11.88 -10.00 -26.58
C VAL A 114 -10.81 -9.23 -25.84
N ARG A 115 -10.33 -8.16 -26.47
CA ARG A 115 -9.48 -7.16 -25.82
C ARG A 115 -10.30 -5.91 -25.52
N TYR A 116 -10.30 -5.46 -24.27
CA TYR A 116 -11.15 -4.35 -23.84
C TYR A 116 -10.48 -3.00 -24.04
N TYR A 117 -11.26 -1.99 -24.46
CA TYR A 117 -10.83 -0.58 -24.44
C TYR A 117 -10.74 -0.07 -23.00
N GLY A 118 -9.84 0.88 -22.75
CA GLY A 118 -9.56 1.49 -21.46
C GLY A 118 -8.79 0.58 -20.49
N GLU A 119 -9.16 -0.69 -20.39
CA GLU A 119 -8.49 -1.65 -19.49
C GLU A 119 -7.31 -2.37 -20.15
N HIS A 120 -7.32 -2.49 -21.48
CA HIS A 120 -6.38 -3.25 -22.30
C HIS A 120 -6.15 -4.72 -21.89
N THR A 121 -7.04 -5.27 -21.07
CA THR A 121 -7.05 -6.68 -20.69
C THR A 121 -7.64 -7.52 -21.83
N THR A 122 -7.19 -8.78 -21.91
CA THR A 122 -7.69 -9.76 -22.87
C THR A 122 -8.32 -10.92 -22.11
N ALA A 123 -9.51 -11.35 -22.54
CA ALA A 123 -10.25 -12.44 -21.90
C ALA A 123 -11.04 -13.28 -22.90
N TRP A 124 -11.31 -14.54 -22.53
CA TRP A 124 -12.28 -15.39 -23.22
C TRP A 124 -13.71 -15.01 -22.84
N VAL A 125 -14.55 -14.77 -23.85
CA VAL A 125 -15.94 -14.34 -23.68
C VAL A 125 -16.85 -15.24 -24.53
N PRO A 126 -17.99 -15.73 -24.00
CA PRO A 126 -18.99 -16.41 -24.80
C PRO A 126 -19.46 -15.52 -25.96
N VAL A 127 -19.50 -16.08 -27.17
CA VAL A 127 -19.92 -15.35 -28.39
C VAL A 127 -21.34 -14.78 -28.23
N SER A 128 -22.22 -15.48 -27.51
CA SER A 128 -23.59 -15.02 -27.20
C SER A 128 -23.67 -13.72 -26.39
N ARG A 129 -22.57 -13.31 -25.75
CA ARG A 129 -22.46 -12.07 -24.99
C ARG A 129 -21.84 -10.93 -25.80
N CYS A 130 -21.45 -11.17 -27.04
CA CYS A 130 -20.79 -10.18 -27.88
C CYS A 130 -21.75 -9.71 -28.97
N ALA A 131 -21.75 -8.42 -29.25
CA ALA A 131 -22.50 -7.81 -30.35
C ALA A 131 -21.56 -6.92 -31.16
N GLU A 132 -21.52 -7.10 -32.47
CA GLU A 132 -20.74 -6.26 -33.38
C GLU A 132 -21.29 -4.84 -33.42
N THR A 133 -20.38 -3.88 -33.56
CA THR A 133 -20.74 -2.49 -33.81
C THR A 133 -19.84 -1.89 -34.86
N SER A 134 -20.45 -1.26 -35.87
CA SER A 134 -19.76 -0.44 -36.87
C SER A 134 -19.55 1.00 -36.40
N ALA A 135 -20.17 1.41 -35.28
CA ALA A 135 -20.11 2.76 -34.73
C ALA A 135 -20.07 2.73 -33.19
N PRO A 136 -18.91 2.42 -32.59
CA PRO A 136 -18.77 2.26 -31.13
C PRO A 136 -19.21 3.49 -30.32
N VAL A 137 -18.93 4.69 -30.83
CA VAL A 137 -19.32 5.98 -30.23
C VAL A 137 -20.78 6.36 -30.54
N GLY A 138 -21.33 5.86 -31.65
CA GLY A 138 -22.71 6.12 -32.08
C GLY A 138 -23.77 5.31 -31.32
N ASP A 139 -23.35 4.30 -30.56
CA ASP A 139 -24.24 3.46 -29.75
C ASP A 139 -24.55 4.13 -28.40
N LEU A 140 -25.38 5.19 -28.46
CA LEU A 140 -25.75 6.02 -27.31
C LEU A 140 -26.28 5.22 -26.12
N LYS A 141 -26.96 4.09 -26.38
CA LYS A 141 -27.51 3.21 -25.34
C LYS A 141 -26.40 2.52 -24.56
N ASN A 142 -25.42 1.94 -25.24
CA ASN A 142 -24.32 1.23 -24.60
C ASN A 142 -23.31 2.19 -23.95
N VAL A 143 -23.09 3.37 -24.54
CA VAL A 143 -22.27 4.44 -23.93
C VAL A 143 -22.92 4.97 -22.64
N ALA A 144 -24.25 5.15 -22.62
CA ALA A 144 -24.98 5.52 -21.40
C ALA A 144 -24.92 4.42 -20.33
N ALA A 145 -25.04 3.14 -20.73
CA ALA A 145 -24.92 2.01 -19.82
C ALA A 145 -23.51 1.91 -19.19
N LEU A 146 -22.46 2.14 -19.99
CA LEU A 146 -21.08 2.23 -19.54
C LEU A 146 -20.89 3.36 -18.52
N ALA A 147 -21.38 4.56 -18.83
CA ALA A 147 -21.27 5.72 -17.95
C ALA A 147 -22.00 5.50 -16.61
N ALA A 148 -23.21 4.94 -16.64
CA ALA A 148 -23.99 4.62 -15.45
C ALA A 148 -23.28 3.58 -14.57
N TRP A 149 -22.65 2.57 -15.18
CA TRP A 149 -21.87 1.57 -14.44
C TRP A 149 -20.65 2.20 -13.78
N CYS A 150 -19.84 2.98 -14.51
CA CYS A 150 -18.66 3.65 -13.97
C CYS A 150 -19.01 4.64 -12.84
N ALA A 151 -20.15 5.33 -12.93
CA ALA A 151 -20.66 6.17 -11.87
C ALA A 151 -20.99 5.37 -10.60
N LYS A 152 -21.66 4.22 -10.75
CA LYS A 152 -21.99 3.33 -9.64
C LYS A 152 -20.76 2.73 -8.95
N THR A 153 -19.70 2.45 -9.71
CA THR A 153 -18.49 1.78 -9.19
C THR A 153 -17.32 2.73 -8.92
N GLY A 154 -17.52 4.05 -9.04
CA GLY A 154 -16.48 5.05 -8.76
C GLY A 154 -15.32 5.07 -9.77
N LYS A 155 -15.53 4.57 -11.01
CA LYS A 155 -14.47 4.41 -12.03
C LYS A 155 -14.49 5.53 -13.10
N GLN A 156 -14.52 6.78 -12.68
CA GLN A 156 -14.64 7.93 -13.60
C GLN A 156 -13.43 8.12 -14.52
N GLN A 157 -12.21 7.90 -14.02
CA GLN A 157 -11.00 8.02 -14.84
C GLN A 157 -10.96 6.97 -15.96
N GLN A 158 -11.38 5.73 -15.65
CA GLN A 158 -11.46 4.65 -16.63
C GLN A 158 -12.54 4.90 -17.68
N LEU A 159 -13.66 5.53 -17.31
CA LEU A 159 -14.68 5.98 -18.26
C LEU A 159 -14.10 7.00 -19.24
N GLN A 160 -13.32 7.97 -18.76
CA GLN A 160 -12.71 8.99 -19.60
C GLN A 160 -11.73 8.40 -20.61
N GLN A 161 -10.81 7.54 -20.16
CA GLN A 161 -9.85 6.83 -21.03
C GLN A 161 -10.57 5.99 -22.09
N THR A 162 -11.60 5.24 -21.67
CA THR A 162 -12.38 4.40 -22.59
C THR A 162 -13.06 5.26 -23.66
N ARG A 163 -13.58 6.44 -23.32
CA ARG A 163 -14.20 7.36 -24.29
C ARG A 163 -13.20 7.90 -25.30
N GLU A 164 -12.05 8.37 -24.84
CA GLU A 164 -10.97 8.85 -25.71
C GLU A 164 -10.50 7.76 -26.67
N GLU A 165 -10.37 6.51 -26.20
CA GLU A 165 -10.00 5.38 -27.06
C GLU A 165 -11.07 5.04 -28.09
N LEU A 166 -12.35 5.14 -27.72
CA LEU A 166 -13.49 4.89 -28.61
C LEU A 166 -13.59 5.93 -29.73
N GLU A 167 -13.28 7.19 -29.44
CA GLU A 167 -13.20 8.27 -30.43
C GLU A 167 -12.13 8.01 -31.49
N GLY A 168 -11.05 7.30 -31.11
CA GLY A 168 -9.94 6.96 -31.99
C GLY A 168 -10.05 5.64 -32.76
N VAL A 169 -11.18 4.93 -32.72
CA VAL A 169 -11.35 3.62 -33.36
C VAL A 169 -11.18 3.70 -34.88
N ARG A 170 -10.44 2.76 -35.46
CA ARG A 170 -10.25 2.63 -36.91
C ARG A 170 -11.34 1.78 -37.54
N GLN A 171 -11.72 2.13 -38.76
CA GLN A 171 -12.74 1.40 -39.52
C GLN A 171 -12.23 0.07 -40.07
N SER A 172 -10.93 -0.01 -40.38
CA SER A 172 -10.29 -1.25 -40.82
C SER A 172 -9.93 -2.12 -39.61
N PRO A 173 -10.41 -3.38 -39.54
CA PRO A 173 -10.05 -4.28 -38.43
C PRO A 173 -8.54 -4.46 -38.26
N MET A 174 -7.77 -4.55 -39.36
CA MET A 174 -6.32 -4.71 -39.26
C MET A 174 -5.62 -3.46 -38.68
N GLU A 175 -6.08 -2.27 -39.06
CA GLU A 175 -5.56 -1.02 -38.50
C GLU A 175 -5.91 -0.89 -37.02
N GLU A 176 -7.10 -1.36 -36.63
CA GLU A 176 -7.53 -1.36 -35.24
C GLU A 176 -6.74 -2.35 -34.38
N VAL A 177 -6.41 -3.53 -34.91
CA VAL A 177 -5.46 -4.45 -34.26
C VAL A 177 -4.14 -3.76 -33.99
N GLU A 178 -3.56 -3.09 -34.99
CA GLU A 178 -2.26 -2.44 -34.85
C GLU A 178 -2.32 -1.26 -33.88
N ARG A 179 -3.42 -0.49 -33.90
CA ARG A 179 -3.67 0.57 -32.91
C ARG A 179 -3.75 0.00 -31.50
N MET A 180 -4.49 -1.08 -31.30
CA MET A 180 -4.67 -1.70 -29.98
C MET A 180 -3.40 -2.36 -29.45
N LYS A 181 -2.50 -2.84 -30.31
CA LYS A 181 -1.14 -3.25 -29.91
C LYS A 181 -0.35 -2.05 -29.38
N LYS A 182 -0.32 -0.93 -30.12
CA LYS A 182 0.39 0.29 -29.71
C LYS A 182 -0.16 0.88 -28.42
N LEU A 183 -1.49 0.96 -28.28
CA LEU A 183 -2.14 1.42 -27.05
C LEU A 183 -1.78 0.50 -25.87
N HIS A 184 -1.75 -0.81 -26.08
CA HIS A 184 -1.32 -1.73 -25.06
C HIS A 184 0.15 -1.54 -24.67
N GLU A 185 1.04 -1.37 -25.64
CA GLU A 185 2.45 -1.07 -25.40
C GLU A 185 2.64 0.24 -24.64
N GLN A 186 1.85 1.28 -24.95
CA GLN A 186 1.84 2.56 -24.23
C GLN A 186 1.28 2.42 -22.81
N HIS A 187 0.16 1.71 -22.65
CA HIS A 187 -0.44 1.43 -21.35
C HIS A 187 0.48 0.59 -20.45
N THR A 188 1.25 -0.32 -21.03
CA THR A 188 2.26 -1.12 -20.33
C THR A 188 3.65 -0.46 -20.30
N TYR A 189 3.83 0.71 -20.94
CA TYR A 189 5.11 1.43 -20.98
C TYR A 189 5.58 1.82 -19.57
N ALA A 190 4.64 2.25 -18.71
CA ALA A 190 4.90 2.55 -17.30
C ALA A 190 5.17 1.30 -16.42
N LEU A 191 4.95 0.11 -16.99
CA LEU A 191 5.19 -1.22 -16.42
C LEU A 191 6.32 -1.96 -17.17
N ARG A 192 7.16 -1.27 -17.96
CA ARG A 192 8.33 -1.88 -18.62
C ARG A 192 9.22 -2.52 -17.57
N SER A 193 9.01 -3.81 -17.32
CA SER A 193 10.01 -4.63 -16.66
C SER A 193 11.19 -4.71 -17.62
N PHE A 194 12.40 -4.47 -17.15
CA PHE A 194 13.64 -4.74 -17.90
C PHE A 194 13.81 -6.24 -18.26
N GLN A 195 12.84 -7.09 -17.90
CA GLN A 195 12.82 -8.55 -18.05
C GLN A 195 12.29 -8.97 -19.44
N ARG A 196 13.02 -8.62 -20.50
CA ARG A 196 12.68 -8.99 -21.90
C ARG A 196 13.21 -10.37 -22.25
N CYS A 197 12.43 -11.12 -23.03
CA CYS A 197 12.80 -12.45 -23.46
C CYS A 197 13.99 -12.42 -24.42
N GLN A 198 15.03 -13.18 -24.12
CA GLN A 198 16.24 -13.24 -24.94
C GLN A 198 15.98 -13.69 -26.40
N ARG A 199 14.91 -14.45 -26.66
CA ARG A 199 14.62 -15.01 -27.99
C ARG A 199 13.70 -14.15 -28.84
N CYS A 200 12.67 -13.56 -28.24
CA CYS A 200 11.63 -12.82 -28.98
C CYS A 200 11.53 -11.34 -28.59
N ASP A 201 12.35 -10.88 -27.63
CA ASP A 201 12.35 -9.53 -27.08
C ASP A 201 11.01 -9.09 -26.46
N GLY A 202 10.07 -10.03 -26.26
CA GLY A 202 8.77 -9.77 -25.64
C GLY A 202 8.85 -9.63 -24.11
N ALA A 203 7.94 -8.84 -23.54
CA ALA A 203 7.76 -8.70 -22.10
C ALA A 203 7.01 -9.90 -21.46
N GLY A 204 6.91 -9.94 -20.13
CA GLY A 204 6.15 -11.00 -19.43
C GLY A 204 6.86 -12.34 -19.36
N THR A 205 8.19 -12.32 -19.18
CA THR A 205 9.02 -13.54 -19.07
C THR A 205 8.73 -14.31 -17.79
N GLN A 206 8.86 -15.64 -17.83
CA GLN A 206 8.58 -16.50 -16.66
C GLN A 206 9.83 -17.12 -16.04
N LEU A 207 10.93 -17.16 -16.78
CA LEU A 207 12.18 -17.83 -16.44
C LEU A 207 13.36 -16.86 -16.46
N VAL A 208 14.31 -17.04 -15.54
CA VAL A 208 15.58 -16.31 -15.49
C VAL A 208 16.73 -17.29 -15.39
N CYS A 209 17.75 -17.13 -16.23
CA CYS A 209 18.94 -17.98 -16.18
C CYS A 209 19.80 -17.61 -14.96
N GLY A 210 20.17 -18.60 -14.14
CA GLY A 210 21.06 -18.39 -13.00
C GLY A 210 22.48 -17.98 -13.41
N THR A 211 22.93 -18.39 -14.60
CA THR A 211 24.28 -18.15 -15.14
C THR A 211 24.40 -16.77 -15.79
N CYS A 212 23.65 -16.51 -16.86
CA CYS A 212 23.79 -15.27 -17.64
C CYS A 212 22.75 -14.19 -17.30
N ARG A 213 21.86 -14.46 -16.33
CA ARG A 213 20.79 -13.55 -15.85
C ARG A 213 19.80 -13.07 -16.92
N ARG A 214 19.84 -13.68 -18.12
CA ARG A 214 18.88 -13.41 -19.20
C ARG A 214 17.54 -14.07 -18.92
N TRP A 215 16.48 -13.41 -19.37
CA TRP A 215 15.10 -13.85 -19.17
C TRP A 215 14.58 -14.59 -20.39
N ALA A 216 13.65 -15.52 -20.18
CA ALA A 216 13.02 -16.25 -21.26
C ALA A 216 11.54 -16.52 -20.96
N HIS A 217 10.72 -16.56 -22.01
CA HIS A 217 9.42 -17.21 -21.93
C HIS A 217 9.62 -18.72 -21.95
N SER A 218 8.83 -19.43 -21.14
CA SER A 218 8.70 -20.90 -21.22
C SER A 218 8.26 -21.37 -22.61
N LEU A 219 7.46 -20.59 -23.33
CA LEU A 219 7.09 -20.82 -24.74
C LEU A 219 8.22 -20.56 -25.74
N CYS A 220 9.27 -19.85 -25.36
CA CYS A 220 10.39 -19.53 -26.25
C CYS A 220 11.57 -20.51 -26.10
N LEU A 221 11.41 -21.56 -25.31
CA LEU A 221 12.43 -22.60 -25.18
C LEU A 221 12.38 -23.56 -26.38
N ASP A 222 13.45 -24.32 -26.58
CA ASP A 222 13.49 -25.37 -27.61
C ASP A 222 12.52 -26.52 -27.30
N ALA A 223 12.30 -26.79 -26.01
CA ALA A 223 11.18 -27.57 -25.52
C ALA A 223 10.15 -26.62 -24.89
N PRO A 224 9.19 -26.08 -25.67
CA PRO A 224 8.26 -25.08 -25.17
C PRO A 224 7.32 -25.68 -24.12
N ALA A 225 6.95 -24.86 -23.15
CA ALA A 225 5.93 -25.17 -22.15
C ALA A 225 5.02 -23.96 -21.90
N LEU A 226 3.77 -24.21 -21.52
CA LEU A 226 2.81 -23.15 -21.19
C LEU A 226 3.15 -22.39 -19.90
N ALA A 227 3.94 -22.99 -19.01
CA ALA A 227 4.40 -22.35 -17.78
C ALA A 227 5.62 -23.12 -17.21
N PRO A 228 6.41 -22.50 -16.30
CA PRO A 228 7.58 -23.14 -15.69
C PRO A 228 7.31 -24.50 -15.03
N GLN A 229 6.14 -24.68 -14.41
CA GLN A 229 5.78 -25.94 -13.77
C GLN A 229 5.50 -27.08 -14.76
N PHE A 230 5.28 -26.77 -16.04
CA PHE A 230 5.02 -27.79 -17.07
C PHE A 230 6.29 -28.20 -17.83
N LEU A 231 7.45 -27.65 -17.47
CA LEU A 231 8.73 -28.05 -18.06
C LEU A 231 9.03 -29.53 -17.77
N PRO A 232 9.46 -30.31 -18.78
CA PRO A 232 9.92 -31.68 -18.58
C PRO A 232 11.02 -31.74 -17.53
N ASP A 233 10.89 -32.64 -16.55
CA ASP A 233 11.83 -32.82 -15.44
C ASP A 233 12.16 -31.53 -14.66
N LYS A 234 11.32 -30.49 -14.80
CA LYS A 234 11.58 -29.12 -14.30
C LYS A 234 12.91 -28.54 -14.79
N LYS A 235 13.43 -28.98 -15.93
CA LYS A 235 14.68 -28.50 -16.51
C LYS A 235 14.43 -27.67 -17.76
N TRP A 236 15.34 -26.75 -18.04
CA TRP A 236 15.33 -25.98 -19.28
C TRP A 236 16.72 -25.52 -19.69
N THR A 237 16.96 -25.45 -20.99
CA THR A 237 18.22 -24.94 -21.54
C THR A 237 18.09 -23.43 -21.79
N CYS A 238 19.01 -22.64 -21.27
CA CYS A 238 18.99 -21.20 -21.48
C CYS A 238 19.25 -20.87 -22.97
N PRO A 239 18.34 -20.16 -23.67
CA PRO A 239 18.56 -19.80 -25.08
C PRO A 239 19.69 -18.77 -25.26
N GLY A 240 20.14 -18.12 -24.19
CA GLY A 240 21.21 -17.13 -24.22
C GLY A 240 22.61 -17.69 -24.02
N CYS A 241 22.79 -18.74 -23.21
CA CYS A 241 24.11 -19.28 -22.86
C CYS A 241 24.23 -20.81 -23.01
N GLY A 242 23.16 -21.52 -23.38
CA GLY A 242 23.17 -22.97 -23.57
C GLY A 242 23.25 -23.80 -22.29
N VAL A 243 23.35 -23.18 -21.12
CA VAL A 243 23.46 -23.89 -19.83
C VAL A 243 22.09 -24.41 -19.40
N GLU A 244 22.03 -25.69 -19.00
CA GLU A 244 20.85 -26.30 -18.37
C GLU A 244 20.57 -25.67 -17.00
N GLN A 245 19.31 -25.39 -16.73
CA GLN A 245 18.82 -24.73 -15.53
C GLN A 245 17.73 -25.58 -14.89
N ASP A 246 17.63 -25.48 -13.56
CA ASP A 246 16.56 -26.09 -12.78
C ASP A 246 15.46 -25.06 -12.50
N ALA A 247 14.26 -25.31 -13.00
CA ALA A 247 13.08 -24.46 -12.81
C ALA A 247 12.54 -24.49 -11.37
N THR A 248 12.86 -25.49 -10.56
CA THR A 248 12.49 -25.54 -9.13
C THR A 248 13.27 -24.51 -8.31
N LEU A 249 14.51 -24.20 -8.68
CA LEU A 249 15.30 -23.12 -8.06
C LEU A 249 14.74 -21.75 -8.42
N THR A 250 14.25 -21.59 -9.66
CA THR A 250 13.53 -20.40 -10.11
C THR A 250 12.19 -20.27 -9.42
N GLN A 251 11.47 -21.37 -9.16
CA GLN A 251 10.22 -21.40 -8.39
C GLN A 251 10.41 -21.18 -6.90
N LYS A 252 11.50 -21.67 -6.27
CA LYS A 252 11.83 -21.34 -4.86
C LYS A 252 12.16 -19.87 -4.69
N ARG A 253 12.90 -19.27 -5.64
CA ARG A 253 13.06 -17.81 -5.71
C ARG A 253 11.73 -17.10 -5.91
N LYS A 254 10.89 -17.61 -6.83
CA LYS A 254 9.55 -17.08 -7.06
C LYS A 254 8.59 -17.30 -5.90
N GLN A 255 8.74 -18.31 -5.05
CA GLN A 255 7.87 -18.57 -3.90
C GLN A 255 8.29 -17.70 -2.71
N SER A 256 9.60 -17.43 -2.57
CA SER A 256 10.07 -16.30 -1.74
C SER A 256 9.68 -14.92 -2.29
N GLU A 257 9.38 -14.81 -3.60
CA GLU A 257 8.86 -13.59 -4.25
C GLU A 257 7.32 -13.56 -4.35
N ALA A 258 6.60 -14.69 -4.24
CA ALA A 258 5.14 -14.82 -4.44
C ALA A 258 4.37 -14.92 -3.13
N ASP A 259 5.03 -15.27 -2.02
CA ASP A 259 4.64 -14.75 -0.70
C ASP A 259 4.81 -13.21 -0.64
N GLY A 260 5.45 -12.61 -1.66
CA GLY A 260 5.51 -11.18 -1.94
C GLY A 260 4.46 -10.74 -2.96
N GLU A 261 3.20 -10.65 -2.54
CA GLU A 261 2.16 -9.88 -3.24
C GLU A 261 2.38 -8.35 -3.09
N ASP A 262 3.63 -7.90 -3.18
CA ASP A 262 4.05 -6.49 -3.21
C ASP A 262 4.67 -6.20 -4.57
N ALA A 263 3.84 -5.77 -5.53
CA ALA A 263 4.32 -5.09 -6.73
C ALA A 263 5.24 -3.95 -6.29
N GLU A 264 6.55 -4.07 -6.49
CA GLU A 264 7.63 -3.16 -6.06
C GLU A 264 7.13 -1.76 -5.66
N ARG A 265 6.76 -1.62 -4.39
CA ARG A 265 6.09 -0.43 -3.89
C ARG A 265 7.14 0.59 -3.50
N MET A 266 7.63 1.31 -4.51
CA MET A 266 8.69 2.31 -4.40
C MET A 266 8.07 3.68 -4.19
N GLY A 267 7.49 3.96 -3.02
CA GLY A 267 6.90 5.28 -2.78
C GLY A 267 7.95 6.38 -3.01
N LEU A 268 7.88 7.11 -4.12
CA LEU A 268 8.85 8.14 -4.48
C LEU A 268 8.76 9.29 -3.50
N THR A 269 9.89 9.65 -2.91
CA THR A 269 10.00 10.67 -1.87
C THR A 269 9.34 11.98 -2.33
N PRO A 270 8.33 12.49 -1.59
CA PRO A 270 7.69 13.76 -1.89
C PRO A 270 8.70 14.91 -1.92
N ASP A 271 8.52 15.86 -2.85
CA ASP A 271 9.43 17.01 -3.01
C ASP A 271 9.60 17.81 -1.72
N TRP A 272 8.51 18.03 -0.98
CA TRP A 272 8.59 18.76 0.28
C TRP A 272 9.48 18.05 1.30
N ILE A 273 9.45 16.69 1.38
CA ILE A 273 10.34 15.96 2.29
C ILE A 273 11.79 16.15 1.87
N ILE A 274 12.08 16.08 0.56
CA ILE A 274 13.42 16.30 0.01
C ILE A 274 13.90 17.72 0.32
N GLU A 275 13.07 18.73 0.07
CA GLU A 275 13.42 20.13 0.31
C GLU A 275 13.69 20.41 1.79
N THR A 276 12.75 20.03 2.64
CA THR A 276 12.79 20.24 4.09
C THR A 276 14.01 19.55 4.70
N VAL A 277 14.25 18.27 4.39
CA VAL A 277 15.41 17.57 4.98
C VAL A 277 16.74 18.13 4.48
N CYS A 278 16.86 18.38 3.17
CA CYS A 278 18.16 18.73 2.61
C CYS A 278 18.57 20.14 3.03
N PHE A 279 17.64 21.09 3.05
CA PHE A 279 17.99 22.50 3.23
C PHE A 279 17.70 23.03 4.64
N GLU A 280 16.68 22.51 5.33
CA GLU A 280 16.33 22.98 6.68
C GLU A 280 16.99 22.12 7.75
N VAL A 281 16.95 20.79 7.61
CA VAL A 281 17.54 19.87 8.59
C VAL A 281 19.05 19.74 8.40
N PHE A 282 19.50 19.25 7.25
CA PHE A 282 20.93 19.03 6.96
C PHE A 282 21.69 20.32 6.66
N GLY A 283 21.00 21.38 6.23
CA GLY A 283 21.63 22.66 5.88
C GLY A 283 22.56 22.55 4.67
N LEU A 284 22.25 21.67 3.72
CA LEU A 284 23.02 21.50 2.48
C LEU A 284 22.81 22.68 1.53
N PRO A 285 23.78 22.98 0.66
CA PRO A 285 23.60 24.00 -0.36
C PRO A 285 22.52 23.59 -1.37
N ARG A 286 21.71 24.57 -1.80
CA ARG A 286 20.74 24.35 -2.88
C ARG A 286 21.46 24.09 -4.22
N PRO A 287 20.95 23.21 -5.08
CA PRO A 287 21.50 22.97 -6.42
C PRO A 287 21.55 24.25 -7.25
N THR A 288 22.54 24.34 -8.16
CA THR A 288 22.66 25.43 -9.15
C THR A 288 22.64 24.85 -10.57
N PRO A 289 22.52 25.67 -11.63
CA PRO A 289 22.63 25.16 -13.00
C PRO A 289 23.95 24.41 -13.28
N GLU A 290 25.04 24.81 -12.63
CA GLU A 290 26.36 24.19 -12.75
C GLU A 290 26.48 22.90 -11.93
N VAL A 291 25.76 22.81 -10.81
CA VAL A 291 25.72 21.66 -9.91
C VAL A 291 24.25 21.26 -9.71
N PRO A 292 23.65 20.53 -10.67
CA PRO A 292 22.21 20.24 -10.68
C PRO A 292 21.78 19.16 -9.68
N TYR A 293 22.62 18.89 -8.67
CA TYR A 293 22.40 17.93 -7.59
C TYR A 293 22.75 18.56 -6.23
N ILE A 294 22.28 17.94 -5.16
CA ILE A 294 22.48 18.39 -3.79
C ILE A 294 23.83 17.86 -3.30
N LYS A 295 24.82 18.76 -3.25
CA LYS A 295 26.17 18.45 -2.78
C LYS A 295 26.15 18.01 -1.31
N GLY A 296 26.88 16.95 -0.99
CA GLY A 296 26.96 16.34 0.34
C GLY A 296 25.81 15.39 0.67
N LEU A 297 24.92 15.09 -0.29
CA LEU A 297 23.81 14.15 -0.13
C LEU A 297 24.09 12.81 -0.82
N LEU A 298 23.64 11.73 -0.18
CA LEU A 298 23.59 10.38 -0.73
C LEU A 298 22.14 9.83 -0.68
N ASP A 299 21.69 9.27 -1.81
CA ASP A 299 20.50 8.41 -1.90
C ASP A 299 20.93 6.97 -2.22
N PRO A 300 21.00 6.06 -1.22
CA PRO A 300 21.54 4.72 -1.39
C PRO A 300 20.49 3.71 -1.86
N CYS A 301 19.28 4.16 -2.19
CA CYS A 301 18.19 3.34 -2.68
C CYS A 301 17.44 4.06 -3.81
N SER A 302 18.20 4.70 -4.69
CA SER A 302 17.66 5.55 -5.73
C SER A 302 16.82 4.78 -6.73
N ASN A 303 15.78 5.43 -7.25
CA ASN A 303 14.94 4.87 -8.30
C ASN A 303 15.64 4.81 -9.66
N SER A 304 16.67 5.64 -9.88
CA SER A 304 17.37 5.77 -11.17
C SER A 304 18.69 6.51 -11.02
N MET A 305 19.73 6.07 -11.72
CA MET A 305 21.02 6.79 -11.81
C MET A 305 21.00 7.94 -12.83
N VAL A 306 20.01 7.97 -13.73
CA VAL A 306 19.94 8.93 -14.85
C VAL A 306 18.87 9.99 -14.61
N ASP A 307 17.78 9.60 -13.96
CA ASP A 307 16.62 10.47 -13.66
C ASP A 307 16.17 10.23 -12.21
N PRO A 308 17.02 10.62 -11.23
CA PRO A 308 16.78 10.33 -9.83
C PRO A 308 15.64 11.19 -9.27
N ASN A 309 14.78 10.59 -8.44
CA ASN A 309 13.75 11.32 -7.70
C ASN A 309 14.37 12.25 -6.66
N ILE A 310 15.45 11.80 -5.99
CA ILE A 310 16.25 12.62 -5.09
C ILE A 310 17.52 13.00 -5.86
N PRO A 311 17.72 14.27 -6.23
CA PRO A 311 18.89 14.69 -6.99
C PRO A 311 20.12 14.79 -6.07
N ALA A 312 20.61 13.66 -5.55
CA ALA A 312 21.76 13.60 -4.64
C ALA A 312 23.10 13.59 -5.40
N GLU A 313 24.19 13.99 -4.75
CA GLU A 313 25.55 13.92 -5.31
C GLU A 313 25.99 12.48 -5.56
N ALA A 314 25.66 11.57 -4.63
CA ALA A 314 25.90 10.15 -4.77
C ALA A 314 24.58 9.39 -4.81
N LEU A 315 24.48 8.41 -5.72
CA LEU A 315 23.29 7.62 -5.98
C LEU A 315 23.68 6.15 -6.06
N TYR A 316 22.86 5.29 -5.44
CA TYR A 316 22.92 3.84 -5.68
C TYR A 316 21.52 3.35 -6.02
N ASP A 317 21.33 2.94 -7.28
CA ASP A 317 20.12 2.25 -7.70
C ASP A 317 20.12 0.77 -7.28
N LYS A 318 19.11 0.04 -7.74
CA LYS A 318 18.93 -1.38 -7.42
C LYS A 318 20.11 -2.23 -7.93
N GLU A 319 20.63 -1.88 -9.09
CA GLU A 319 21.74 -2.55 -9.77
C GLU A 319 23.07 -2.28 -9.05
N ALA A 320 23.31 -1.02 -8.69
CA ALA A 320 24.47 -0.61 -7.92
C ALA A 320 24.45 -1.20 -6.50
N ASN A 321 23.27 -1.47 -5.94
CA ASN A 321 23.05 -2.04 -4.62
C ASN A 321 23.73 -1.21 -3.52
N GLY A 322 23.05 -0.18 -3.03
CA GLY A 322 23.56 0.68 -1.96
C GLY A 322 23.84 -0.01 -0.62
N LEU A 323 23.54 -1.31 -0.46
CA LEU A 323 23.94 -2.13 0.69
C LEU A 323 25.27 -2.88 0.49
N ALA A 324 25.88 -2.82 -0.70
CA ALA A 324 27.18 -3.41 -0.94
C ALA A 324 28.26 -2.67 -0.14
N LEU A 325 29.19 -3.41 0.46
CA LEU A 325 30.29 -2.84 1.25
C LEU A 325 31.25 -1.99 0.42
N VAL A 326 31.30 -2.23 -0.89
CA VAL A 326 32.10 -1.44 -1.84
C VAL A 326 31.54 -0.03 -2.08
N ASN A 327 30.26 0.18 -1.78
CA ASN A 327 29.57 1.45 -1.97
C ASN A 327 29.65 2.25 -0.67
N ASP A 328 30.55 3.20 -0.60
CA ASP A 328 30.79 3.97 0.62
C ASP A 328 29.65 4.96 0.88
N TRP A 329 29.32 5.13 2.17
CA TRP A 329 28.36 6.11 2.67
C TRP A 329 29.06 7.29 3.34
N LYS A 330 30.34 7.13 3.68
CA LYS A 330 31.11 8.02 4.53
C LYS A 330 31.11 9.46 4.02
N GLY A 331 30.91 10.40 4.93
CA GLY A 331 30.98 11.84 4.67
C GLY A 331 29.70 12.46 4.10
N TYR A 332 28.73 11.66 3.67
CA TYR A 332 27.46 12.15 3.12
C TYR A 332 26.35 12.19 4.19
N TYR A 333 25.51 13.22 4.13
CA TYR A 333 24.18 13.12 4.71
C TYR A 333 23.32 12.20 3.86
N ILE A 334 22.40 11.45 4.48
CA ILE A 334 21.63 10.44 3.76
C ILE A 334 20.14 10.74 3.86
N LEU A 335 19.47 10.80 2.71
CA LEU A 335 18.02 10.70 2.61
C LEU A 335 17.66 9.28 2.18
N LEU A 336 17.17 8.49 3.14
CA LEU A 336 17.00 7.05 3.00
C LEU A 336 15.51 6.71 2.88
N ASN A 337 15.05 6.38 1.68
CA ASN A 337 13.68 5.93 1.43
C ASN A 337 13.67 4.53 0.78
N PRO A 338 13.99 3.47 1.54
CA PRO A 338 14.16 2.14 1.02
C PRO A 338 12.80 1.55 0.59
N PRO A 339 12.81 0.53 -0.29
CA PRO A 339 11.60 -0.19 -0.64
C PRO A 339 10.88 -0.71 0.61
N PHE A 340 9.54 -0.60 0.66
CA PHE A 340 8.74 -0.86 1.87
C PHE A 340 8.65 -2.34 2.29
N HIS A 341 9.45 -3.23 1.71
CA HIS A 341 9.58 -4.63 2.10
C HIS A 341 10.36 -4.76 3.42
N SER A 342 9.78 -5.43 4.43
CA SER A 342 10.37 -5.49 5.78
C SER A 342 11.81 -6.01 5.82
N GLN A 343 12.16 -6.99 4.95
CA GLN A 343 13.53 -7.51 4.87
C GLN A 343 14.53 -6.48 4.34
N LEU A 344 14.16 -5.69 3.32
CA LEU A 344 15.03 -4.64 2.79
C LEU A 344 15.12 -3.46 3.76
N GLN A 345 14.00 -3.02 4.33
CA GLN A 345 13.99 -1.99 5.37
C GLN A 345 14.92 -2.36 6.53
N TRP A 346 14.87 -3.61 7.01
CA TRP A 346 15.77 -4.09 8.06
C TRP A 346 17.25 -3.94 7.71
N ARG A 347 17.67 -4.27 6.49
CA ARG A 347 19.08 -4.17 6.06
C ARG A 347 19.54 -2.72 5.98
N PHE A 348 18.73 -1.85 5.38
CA PHE A 348 19.04 -0.42 5.28
C PHE A 348 19.06 0.27 6.64
N VAL A 349 18.10 -0.06 7.52
CA VAL A 349 18.04 0.46 8.89
C VAL A 349 19.29 0.10 9.68
N ASN A 350 19.71 -1.17 9.67
CA ASN A 350 20.93 -1.55 10.41
C ASN A 350 22.17 -0.86 9.84
N ARG A 351 22.31 -0.77 8.52
CA ARG A 351 23.44 -0.07 7.91
C ARG A 351 23.45 1.41 8.28
N ALA A 352 22.29 2.07 8.30
CA ALA A 352 22.17 3.47 8.70
C ALA A 352 22.55 3.70 10.16
N ILE A 353 22.07 2.83 11.06
CA ILE A 353 22.45 2.85 12.48
C ILE A 353 23.96 2.67 12.62
N ASP A 354 24.54 1.62 12.01
CA ASP A 354 25.97 1.34 12.09
C ASP A 354 26.81 2.52 11.57
N ALA A 355 26.43 3.11 10.42
CA ALA A 355 27.15 4.23 9.83
C ALA A 355 27.11 5.48 10.72
N VAL A 356 25.95 5.78 11.32
CA VAL A 356 25.79 6.90 12.26
C VAL A 356 26.58 6.66 13.54
N GLU A 357 26.44 5.49 14.16
CA GLU A 357 27.08 5.17 15.44
C GLU A 357 28.61 5.09 15.32
N ARG A 358 29.13 4.65 14.17
CA ARG A 358 30.57 4.71 13.86
C ARG A 358 31.06 6.12 13.52
N GLY A 359 30.16 7.08 13.30
CA GLY A 359 30.51 8.44 12.88
C GLY A 359 31.04 8.51 11.44
N GLU A 360 30.68 7.52 10.61
CA GLU A 360 31.00 7.54 9.19
C GLU A 360 30.12 8.57 8.46
N VAL A 361 28.88 8.75 8.92
CA VAL A 361 27.93 9.72 8.35
C VAL A 361 27.46 10.73 9.41
N PRO A 362 27.29 12.01 9.04
CA PRO A 362 26.85 13.06 9.95
C PRO A 362 25.38 12.93 10.37
N GLY A 363 24.52 12.31 9.55
CA GLY A 363 23.12 12.09 9.85
C GLY A 363 22.35 11.41 8.72
N VAL A 364 21.28 10.71 9.06
CA VAL A 364 20.37 10.02 8.13
C VAL A 364 18.94 10.38 8.45
N LEU A 365 18.18 10.81 7.44
CA LEU A 365 16.72 10.87 7.52
C LEU A 365 16.15 9.63 6.84
N LEU A 366 15.53 8.77 7.63
CA LEU A 366 14.88 7.56 7.17
C LEU A 366 13.38 7.80 6.96
N VAL A 367 12.90 7.56 5.76
CA VAL A 367 11.47 7.41 5.44
C VAL A 367 11.12 5.94 5.50
N CYS A 368 10.16 5.54 6.34
CA CYS A 368 9.82 4.13 6.51
C CYS A 368 8.34 3.93 6.85
N ARG A 369 7.89 2.68 6.78
CA ARG A 369 6.55 2.32 7.26
C ARG A 369 6.51 2.42 8.77
N ASN A 370 5.45 3.02 9.31
CA ASN A 370 5.13 3.02 10.74
C ASN A 370 4.63 1.63 11.17
N SER A 371 5.53 0.65 11.15
CA SER A 371 5.30 -0.74 11.56
C SER A 371 5.88 -0.95 12.96
N THR A 372 5.15 -0.51 13.98
CA THR A 372 5.55 -0.67 15.38
C THR A 372 5.69 -2.14 15.78
N ASP A 373 5.10 -3.06 15.02
CA ASP A 373 5.22 -4.51 15.17
C ASP A 373 6.51 -5.09 14.55
N ALA A 374 7.21 -4.35 13.69
CA ALA A 374 8.38 -4.86 12.98
C ALA A 374 9.68 -4.71 13.80
N ASN A 375 10.50 -5.77 13.78
CA ASN A 375 11.80 -5.81 14.46
C ASN A 375 12.74 -4.67 14.03
N TYR A 376 12.72 -4.25 12.76
CA TYR A 376 13.56 -3.13 12.31
C TYR A 376 13.13 -1.81 12.95
N PHE A 377 11.82 -1.61 13.16
CA PHE A 377 11.28 -0.37 13.69
C PHE A 377 11.59 -0.21 15.17
N GLN A 378 11.62 -1.32 15.91
CA GLN A 378 12.03 -1.36 17.32
C GLN A 378 13.49 -0.94 17.52
N ARG A 379 14.38 -1.21 16.55
CA ARG A 379 15.78 -0.76 16.61
C ARG A 379 15.93 0.75 16.49
N LEU A 380 14.95 1.40 15.88
CA LEU A 380 14.91 2.86 15.77
C LEU A 380 14.50 3.54 17.09
N ARG A 381 14.20 2.79 18.16
CA ARG A 381 13.75 3.32 19.46
C ARG A 381 14.56 4.52 19.97
N PRO A 382 15.91 4.55 19.90
CA PRO A 382 16.70 5.67 20.44
C PRO A 382 16.53 6.99 19.68
N TYR A 383 15.99 6.95 18.46
CA TYR A 383 15.96 8.09 17.55
C TYR A 383 14.56 8.77 17.54
N PRO A 384 14.51 10.11 17.48
CA PRO A 384 13.24 10.83 17.35
C PRO A 384 12.61 10.54 15.98
N ARG A 385 11.27 10.45 15.97
CA ARG A 385 10.50 10.23 14.74
C ARG A 385 9.26 11.10 14.70
N VAL A 386 8.75 11.36 13.51
CA VAL A 386 7.42 11.95 13.31
C VAL A 386 6.57 10.94 12.54
N LEU A 387 5.41 10.62 13.10
CA LEU A 387 4.40 9.79 12.46
C LEU A 387 3.56 10.67 11.54
N LEU A 388 3.87 10.66 10.24
CA LEU A 388 3.29 11.59 9.29
C LEU A 388 1.77 11.37 9.13
N GLY A 389 1.05 12.49 9.05
CA GLY A 389 -0.38 12.49 8.78
C GLY A 389 -0.69 11.88 7.40
N ARG A 390 -1.87 11.26 7.27
CA ARG A 390 -2.29 10.55 6.05
C ARG A 390 -2.18 11.36 4.75
N LYS A 391 -2.32 12.69 4.82
CA LYS A 391 -2.26 13.59 3.66
C LYS A 391 -0.88 14.19 3.41
N CYS A 392 0.08 13.99 4.32
CA CYS A 392 1.39 14.63 4.26
C CYS A 392 2.36 13.81 3.41
N ALA A 393 2.28 12.48 3.46
CA ALA A 393 3.12 11.57 2.68
C ALA A 393 2.42 11.05 1.41
N LEU A 394 1.98 11.97 0.54
CA LEU A 394 1.50 11.61 -0.81
C LEU A 394 2.72 11.42 -1.73
N PHE A 395 3.24 10.20 -1.77
CA PHE A 395 4.35 9.85 -2.68
C PHE A 395 4.01 10.16 -4.14
N LYS A 396 5.02 10.55 -4.93
CA LYS A 396 4.81 11.02 -6.32
C LYS A 396 4.22 9.94 -7.23
N ASP A 397 4.49 8.68 -6.92
CA ASP A 397 3.91 7.52 -7.59
C ASP A 397 2.81 6.89 -6.72
N TYR A 398 1.87 7.72 -6.27
CA TYR A 398 0.78 7.33 -5.36
C TYR A 398 0.04 6.05 -5.76
N ALA A 399 -0.09 5.76 -7.07
CA ALA A 399 -0.69 4.52 -7.57
C ALA A 399 0.13 3.24 -7.30
N LYS A 400 1.44 3.36 -7.12
CA LYS A 400 2.40 2.29 -6.76
C LYS A 400 2.77 2.32 -5.27
N SER A 401 2.33 3.35 -4.55
CA SER A 401 2.51 3.44 -3.11
C SER A 401 1.61 2.44 -2.40
N PRO A 402 2.09 1.75 -1.35
CA PRO A 402 1.25 0.81 -0.63
C PRO A 402 0.09 1.59 0.01
N ASN A 403 -1.15 1.24 -0.32
CA ASN A 403 -2.33 1.81 0.34
C ASN A 403 -2.47 1.20 1.75
N GLY A 404 -2.54 2.02 2.79
CA GLY A 404 -3.16 1.61 4.07
C GLY A 404 -2.32 1.57 5.35
N PHE A 405 -1.06 2.02 5.37
CA PHE A 405 -0.24 2.11 6.61
C PHE A 405 0.30 3.54 6.77
N GLY A 406 0.57 3.90 8.02
CA GLY A 406 1.21 5.18 8.34
C GLY A 406 2.66 5.21 7.87
N ILE A 407 3.14 6.40 7.54
CA ILE A 407 4.55 6.66 7.23
C ILE A 407 5.19 7.32 8.44
N ALA A 408 6.43 6.97 8.71
CA ALA A 408 7.25 7.65 9.70
C ALA A 408 8.52 8.20 9.03
N VAL A 409 8.92 9.39 9.46
CA VAL A 409 10.27 9.91 9.22
C VAL A 409 11.06 9.84 10.51
N VAL A 410 12.30 9.37 10.45
CA VAL A 410 13.15 9.14 11.62
C VAL A 410 14.50 9.81 11.38
N MET A 411 14.94 10.62 12.34
CA MET A 411 16.24 11.30 12.27
C MET A 411 17.27 10.50 13.07
N LEU A 412 18.21 9.86 12.37
CA LEU A 412 19.34 9.15 12.97
C LEU A 412 20.58 10.04 12.92
N ALA A 413 21.07 10.42 14.09
CA ALA A 413 22.31 11.17 14.25
C ALA A 413 23.01 10.70 15.53
N LYS A 414 24.26 11.10 15.75
CA LYS A 414 24.91 10.91 17.04
C LYS A 414 24.36 11.89 18.07
N GLN A 415 24.54 11.56 19.34
CA GLN A 415 24.07 12.38 20.47
C GLN A 415 24.67 13.81 20.47
N ASP A 416 25.89 13.97 19.99
CA ASP A 416 26.58 15.27 19.86
C ASP A 416 26.05 16.13 18.69
N ARG A 417 25.20 15.57 17.84
CA ARG A 417 24.47 16.26 16.76
C ARG A 417 23.04 16.61 17.16
N ALA A 418 22.87 17.10 18.39
CA ALA A 418 21.57 17.55 18.90
C ALA A 418 20.94 18.65 18.02
N ASP A 419 21.77 19.43 17.31
CA ASP A 419 21.34 20.42 16.32
C ASP A 419 20.44 19.81 15.23
N LEU A 420 20.73 18.58 14.78
CA LEU A 420 19.91 17.91 13.77
C LEU A 420 18.55 17.48 14.32
N TYR A 421 18.47 17.12 15.60
CA TYR A 421 17.19 16.74 16.22
C TYR A 421 16.28 17.93 16.43
N GLU A 422 16.84 19.09 16.82
CA GLU A 422 16.09 20.34 16.95
C GLU A 422 15.53 20.77 15.59
N ARG A 423 16.39 20.87 14.56
CA ARG A 423 15.95 21.22 13.20
C ARG A 423 14.95 20.21 12.65
N PHE A 424 15.14 18.92 12.91
CA PHE A 424 14.19 17.89 12.50
C PHE A 424 12.82 18.07 13.16
N TYR A 425 12.79 18.38 14.46
CA TYR A 425 11.55 18.65 15.17
C TYR A 425 10.84 19.86 14.57
N ASP A 426 11.52 21.00 14.45
CA ASP A 426 10.95 22.24 13.91
C ASP A 426 10.42 22.05 12.48
N ALA A 427 11.13 21.28 11.67
CA ALA A 427 10.81 21.07 10.27
C ALA A 427 9.66 20.06 10.05
N PHE A 428 9.49 19.06 10.91
CA PHE A 428 8.53 17.96 10.69
C PHE A 428 7.34 17.93 11.64
N ALA A 429 7.39 18.62 12.80
CA ALA A 429 6.35 18.51 13.82
C ALA A 429 4.95 18.89 13.31
N ASP A 430 4.83 19.87 12.41
CA ASP A 430 3.53 20.29 11.86
C ASP A 430 2.91 19.29 10.88
N PHE A 431 3.69 18.33 10.39
CA PHE A 431 3.26 17.35 9.39
C PHE A 431 2.79 16.02 9.98
N GLY A 432 2.88 15.83 11.30
CA GLY A 432 2.53 14.58 11.96
C GLY A 432 2.63 14.65 13.47
N GLU A 433 2.73 13.47 14.09
CA GLU A 433 2.90 13.38 15.55
C GLU A 433 4.36 13.09 15.88
N PRO A 434 5.10 14.02 16.52
CA PRO A 434 6.40 13.73 17.11
C PRO A 434 6.30 12.60 18.14
N SER A 435 7.18 11.61 18.03
CA SER A 435 7.16 10.43 18.87
C SER A 435 8.58 10.04 19.28
N ILE A 436 8.79 9.92 20.59
CA ILE A 436 9.98 9.31 21.15
C ILE A 436 9.60 8.32 22.25
N PRO A 437 10.11 7.08 22.21
CA PRO A 437 9.89 6.12 23.28
C PRO A 437 10.50 6.60 24.59
N ILE A 438 9.69 6.60 25.65
CA ILE A 438 10.14 6.91 27.01
C ILE A 438 10.51 5.63 27.75
N ASP A 439 11.34 5.75 28.78
CA ASP A 439 11.64 4.67 29.71
C ASP A 439 11.04 4.94 31.10
N ARG A 440 11.20 3.96 32.00
CA ARG A 440 10.69 4.06 33.36
C ARG A 440 11.37 5.17 34.18
N GLN A 441 12.63 5.46 33.89
CA GLN A 441 13.39 6.46 34.64
C GLN A 441 12.92 7.87 34.28
N LEU A 442 12.70 8.16 33.00
CA LEU A 442 12.13 9.41 32.54
C LEU A 442 10.71 9.62 33.08
N LEU A 443 9.87 8.58 33.14
CA LEU A 443 8.54 8.66 33.75
C LEU A 443 8.55 9.14 35.20
N GLN A 444 9.64 8.89 35.93
CA GLN A 444 9.81 9.29 37.33
C GLN A 444 10.47 10.66 37.49
N SER A 445 10.91 11.27 36.37
CA SER A 445 11.60 12.55 36.38
C SER A 445 10.63 13.74 36.49
N PRO A 446 11.03 14.83 37.18
CA PRO A 446 10.24 16.06 37.21
C PRO A 446 10.10 16.71 35.82
N GLU A 447 11.09 16.52 34.94
CA GLU A 447 11.09 17.05 33.57
C GLU A 447 9.94 16.43 32.75
N PHE A 448 9.68 15.14 32.93
CA PHE A 448 8.55 14.47 32.26
C PHE A 448 7.19 14.99 32.76
N ALA A 449 7.04 15.18 34.07
CA ALA A 449 5.82 15.77 34.63
C ALA A 449 5.60 17.20 34.09
N ALA A 450 6.66 18.00 34.00
CA ALA A 450 6.60 19.34 33.42
C ALA A 450 6.25 19.32 31.92
N LEU A 451 6.79 18.37 31.16
CA LEU A 451 6.45 18.16 29.76
C LEU A 451 4.96 17.80 29.59
N LEU A 452 4.44 16.86 30.38
CA LEU A 452 3.02 16.49 30.36
C LEU A 452 2.12 17.68 30.68
N GLY A 453 2.52 18.53 31.62
CA GLY A 453 1.81 19.79 31.92
C GLY A 453 1.70 20.67 30.67
N ARG A 454 2.83 20.96 30.01
CA ARG A 454 2.86 21.78 28.78
C ARG A 454 2.02 21.17 27.66
N LEU A 455 2.13 19.85 27.43
CA LEU A 455 1.37 19.16 26.38
C LEU A 455 -0.13 19.15 26.66
N ARG A 456 -0.53 19.00 27.93
CA ARG A 456 -1.94 19.09 28.33
C ARG A 456 -2.50 20.48 28.07
N ASP A 457 -1.75 21.51 28.43
CA ASP A 457 -2.17 22.90 28.26
C ASP A 457 -2.28 23.25 26.77
N TYR A 458 -1.29 22.84 25.95
CA TYR A 458 -1.33 22.97 24.49
C TYR A 458 -2.53 22.23 23.87
N ALA A 459 -2.77 20.97 24.28
CA ALA A 459 -3.90 20.20 23.77
C ALA A 459 -5.25 20.81 24.18
N ALA A 460 -5.33 21.38 25.39
CA ALA A 460 -6.51 22.12 25.81
C ALA A 460 -6.73 23.33 24.90
N GLU A 461 -5.69 24.10 24.58
CA GLU A 461 -5.81 25.28 23.75
C GLU A 461 -6.17 24.98 22.28
N HIS A 462 -5.52 23.96 21.68
CA HIS A 462 -5.55 23.78 20.23
C HIS A 462 -6.34 22.56 19.72
N HIS A 463 -6.54 21.53 20.55
CA HIS A 463 -7.06 20.24 20.08
C HIS A 463 -8.36 19.79 20.73
N ARG A 464 -8.71 20.34 21.90
CA ARG A 464 -9.93 19.97 22.62
C ARG A 464 -11.07 20.93 22.35
N GLU A 465 -12.26 20.37 22.21
CA GLU A 465 -13.50 21.15 22.27
C GLU A 465 -13.83 21.40 23.76
N HIS A 466 -14.14 22.64 24.10
CA HIS A 466 -14.55 23.02 25.46
C HIS A 466 -16.06 23.18 25.52
N TRP A 467 -16.66 22.69 26.60
CA TRP A 467 -18.10 22.66 26.75
C TRP A 467 -18.54 23.51 27.93
N ALA A 468 -19.54 24.37 27.71
CA ALA A 468 -20.16 25.17 28.75
C ALA A 468 -21.68 24.93 28.75
N ARG A 469 -22.25 24.72 29.94
CA ARG A 469 -23.70 24.59 30.12
C ARG A 469 -24.31 25.96 30.36
N CYS A 470 -25.25 26.36 29.51
CA CYS A 470 -25.95 27.63 29.68
C CYS A 470 -26.82 27.61 30.95
N THR A 471 -26.63 28.54 31.88
CA THR A 471 -27.44 28.59 33.12
C THR A 471 -28.89 29.02 32.89
N ALA A 472 -29.23 29.55 31.71
CA ALA A 472 -30.58 30.05 31.40
C ALA A 472 -31.44 29.04 30.63
N CYS A 473 -30.84 28.23 29.75
CA CYS A 473 -31.58 27.24 28.95
C CYS A 473 -31.04 25.81 29.07
N GLU A 474 -30.02 25.61 29.91
CA GLU A 474 -29.39 24.32 30.25
C GLU A 474 -28.74 23.55 29.11
N ARG A 475 -28.78 24.08 27.89
CA ARG A 475 -28.11 23.47 26.73
C ARG A 475 -26.60 23.61 26.83
N TRP A 476 -25.90 22.55 26.44
CA TRP A 476 -24.44 22.54 26.27
C TRP A 476 -24.04 23.20 24.96
N ARG A 477 -23.00 24.03 25.02
CA ARG A 477 -22.45 24.75 23.87
C ARG A 477 -20.95 24.56 23.81
N ILE A 478 -20.41 24.51 22.60
CA ILE A 478 -18.97 24.50 22.37
C ILE A 478 -18.47 25.94 22.48
N VAL A 479 -17.52 26.19 23.36
CA VAL A 479 -16.88 27.49 23.60
C VAL A 479 -15.41 27.44 23.24
N ASP A 480 -14.80 28.60 22.99
CA ASP A 480 -13.36 28.67 22.78
C ASP A 480 -12.57 28.51 24.09
N TYR A 481 -11.26 28.28 23.98
CA TYR A 481 -10.39 28.07 25.13
C TYR A 481 -10.34 29.27 26.09
N ALA A 482 -10.37 30.50 25.56
CA ALA A 482 -10.33 31.70 26.39
C ALA A 482 -11.59 31.82 27.24
N GLN A 483 -12.77 31.56 26.66
CA GLN A 483 -14.04 31.49 27.39
C GLN A 483 -14.03 30.35 28.41
N ALA A 484 -13.58 29.15 28.03
CA ALA A 484 -13.49 28.01 28.93
C ALA A 484 -12.63 28.31 30.17
N LYS A 485 -11.44 28.89 29.94
CA LYS A 485 -10.53 29.30 31.01
C LYS A 485 -11.18 30.33 31.92
N ARG A 486 -11.86 31.34 31.37
CA ARG A 486 -12.57 32.35 32.17
C ARG A 486 -13.69 31.73 33.01
N ILE A 487 -14.46 30.81 32.45
CA ILE A 487 -15.52 30.10 33.20
C ILE A 487 -14.90 29.35 34.38
N GLU A 488 -13.79 28.65 34.18
CA GLU A 488 -13.09 27.89 35.23
C GLU A 488 -12.42 28.79 36.29
N THR A 489 -11.69 29.83 35.86
CA THR A 489 -10.89 30.66 36.77
C THR A 489 -11.71 31.71 37.51
N GLU A 490 -12.76 32.25 36.88
CA GLU A 490 -13.60 33.32 37.44
C GLU A 490 -14.95 32.78 37.98
N ASP A 491 -15.20 31.46 37.93
CA ASP A 491 -16.45 30.79 38.33
C ASP A 491 -17.71 31.44 37.71
N ILE A 492 -17.65 31.74 36.42
CA ILE A 492 -18.69 32.50 35.72
C ILE A 492 -19.90 31.60 35.44
N ARG A 493 -21.09 32.11 35.79
CA ARG A 493 -22.37 31.55 35.30
C ARG A 493 -22.55 31.83 33.81
N TRP A 494 -22.07 30.90 32.99
CA TRP A 494 -22.07 31.06 31.54
C TRP A 494 -23.48 30.98 30.94
N GLN A 495 -23.78 31.84 29.96
CA GLN A 495 -25.06 31.84 29.24
C GLN A 495 -24.83 31.90 27.73
N CYS A 496 -25.81 31.42 26.95
CA CYS A 496 -25.72 31.43 25.49
C CYS A 496 -25.44 32.81 24.89
N ALA A 497 -25.86 33.90 25.55
CA ALA A 497 -25.58 35.27 25.10
C ALA A 497 -24.09 35.66 25.15
N MET A 498 -23.29 34.92 25.92
CA MET A 498 -21.85 35.12 26.04
C MET A 498 -21.05 34.39 24.96
N LEU A 499 -21.70 33.57 24.12
CA LEU A 499 -21.02 32.76 23.11
C LEU A 499 -20.36 33.65 22.04
N ARG A 500 -21.09 34.63 21.53
CA ARG A 500 -20.64 35.65 20.57
C ARG A 500 -21.54 36.88 20.63
N PRO A 501 -21.10 38.06 20.17
CA PRO A 501 -21.96 39.24 20.13
C PRO A 501 -23.30 38.95 19.42
N GLY A 502 -24.42 39.26 20.10
CA GLY A 502 -25.77 39.05 19.57
C GLY A 502 -26.31 37.62 19.65
N SER A 503 -25.58 36.67 20.24
CA SER A 503 -26.08 35.31 20.48
C SER A 503 -27.16 35.26 21.57
N SER A 504 -27.96 34.20 21.58
CA SER A 504 -29.01 34.02 22.59
C SER A 504 -29.42 32.55 22.78
N CYS A 505 -30.32 32.30 23.74
CA CYS A 505 -30.92 30.99 23.96
C CYS A 505 -31.84 30.54 22.81
N SER A 506 -32.21 31.39 21.86
CA SER A 506 -32.95 30.94 20.67
C SER A 506 -32.04 30.41 19.57
N ASP A 507 -30.72 30.62 19.66
CA ASP A 507 -29.79 30.15 18.64
C ASP A 507 -29.84 28.62 18.53
N PRO A 508 -29.90 28.08 17.29
CA PRO A 508 -29.89 26.64 17.07
C PRO A 508 -28.51 26.06 17.42
N LEU A 509 -28.51 24.84 17.96
CA LEU A 509 -27.29 24.07 18.16
C LEU A 509 -26.69 23.66 16.82
N THR A 510 -25.38 23.78 16.72
CA THR A 510 -24.61 23.25 15.59
C THR A 510 -24.75 21.74 15.50
N ARG A 511 -24.35 21.17 14.36
CA ARG A 511 -24.35 19.71 14.18
C ARG A 511 -23.45 19.00 15.21
N ARG A 512 -22.31 19.59 15.54
CA ARG A 512 -21.37 19.05 16.54
C ARG A 512 -21.96 19.11 17.94
N GLU A 513 -22.53 20.25 18.34
CA GLU A 513 -23.20 20.41 19.63
C GLU A 513 -24.32 19.37 19.81
N ARG A 514 -25.17 19.16 18.80
CA ARG A 514 -26.26 18.16 18.86
C ARG A 514 -25.77 16.71 18.95
N GLN A 515 -24.60 16.40 18.40
CA GLN A 515 -24.03 15.05 18.45
C GLN A 515 -23.22 14.82 19.73
N GLY A 516 -22.68 15.90 20.30
CA GLY A 516 -21.76 15.90 21.43
C GLY A 516 -22.41 16.07 22.81
N ASP A 517 -23.71 16.41 22.87
CA ASP A 517 -24.45 16.64 24.13
C ASP A 517 -24.26 15.50 25.16
N LYS A 518 -24.26 14.25 24.69
CA LYS A 518 -24.02 13.04 25.50
C LYS A 518 -22.60 12.86 26.05
N TYR A 519 -21.64 13.64 25.55
CA TYR A 519 -20.25 13.64 25.99
C TYR A 519 -19.92 14.87 26.85
N ALA A 520 -20.89 15.76 27.05
CA ALA A 520 -20.72 16.90 27.92
C ALA A 520 -20.60 16.45 29.39
N PRO A 521 -19.71 17.05 30.20
CA PRO A 521 -19.47 16.62 31.57
C PRO A 521 -20.76 16.70 32.41
N GLY A 522 -21.26 15.56 32.90
CA GLY A 522 -22.36 15.53 33.88
C GLY A 522 -23.65 14.85 33.45
N GLU A 523 -23.75 14.23 32.26
CA GLU A 523 -24.75 13.16 32.08
C GLU A 523 -24.24 11.89 32.75
N THR A 524 -24.78 11.56 33.94
CA THR A 524 -24.69 10.19 34.45
C THR A 524 -25.37 9.29 33.41
N GLU A 525 -24.60 8.45 32.72
CA GLU A 525 -25.15 7.29 32.01
C GLU A 525 -26.08 6.58 33.00
N LYS A 526 -27.39 6.50 32.66
CA LYS A 526 -28.26 5.58 33.38
C LYS A 526 -27.71 4.19 33.12
N ALA A 527 -27.09 3.61 34.15
CA ALA A 527 -26.65 2.22 34.14
C ALA A 527 -27.77 1.35 33.54
N PRO A 528 -27.46 0.43 32.62
CA PRO A 528 -28.49 -0.39 32.02
C PRO A 528 -29.20 -1.16 33.14
N LEU A 529 -30.51 -0.94 33.25
CA LEU A 529 -31.38 -1.76 34.08
C LEU A 529 -31.23 -3.20 33.58
N LEU A 530 -30.43 -4.00 34.29
CA LEU A 530 -30.45 -5.45 34.16
C LEU A 530 -31.91 -5.87 34.38
N ARG A 531 -32.54 -6.33 33.29
CA ARG A 531 -33.82 -7.01 33.35
C ARG A 531 -33.68 -8.17 34.30
N ALA A 532 -34.35 -8.09 35.45
CA ALA A 532 -34.67 -9.25 36.24
C ALA A 532 -35.63 -10.11 35.41
N GLU A 533 -35.09 -11.12 34.73
CA GLU A 533 -35.89 -12.24 34.28
C GLU A 533 -36.17 -13.14 35.49
N SER A 534 -37.35 -12.94 36.07
CA SER A 534 -37.99 -13.95 36.89
C SER A 534 -38.59 -15.02 35.98
N ALA A 535 -37.99 -16.21 35.94
CA ALA A 535 -38.67 -17.44 35.58
C ALA A 535 -38.34 -18.51 36.62
N ALA A 536 -39.39 -19.13 37.13
CA ALA A 536 -39.46 -19.91 38.36
C ALA A 536 -39.02 -21.36 38.21
N GLY A 537 -38.62 -21.94 39.36
CA GLY A 537 -38.61 -23.38 39.67
C GLY A 537 -37.35 -24.12 39.22
N SER A 538 -36.65 -24.93 40.03
CA SER A 538 -37.04 -25.63 41.25
C SER A 538 -35.81 -26.30 41.89
N VAL A 539 -35.70 -26.23 43.23
CA VAL A 539 -35.31 -27.34 44.17
C VAL A 539 -33.86 -27.85 44.05
N ALA A 540 -33.01 -27.95 45.08
CA ALA A 540 -33.15 -27.97 46.54
C ALA A 540 -31.77 -27.74 47.20
N ASP A 541 -31.81 -27.28 48.45
CA ASP A 541 -30.99 -27.68 49.62
C ASP A 541 -29.46 -27.69 49.52
N ALA A 542 -28.67 -27.24 50.50
CA ALA A 542 -28.95 -26.68 51.82
C ALA A 542 -27.64 -26.02 52.32
N ALA A 543 -27.82 -25.01 53.18
CA ALA A 543 -27.09 -24.72 54.41
C ALA A 543 -25.55 -24.91 54.43
N ASP A 544 -24.81 -23.84 54.74
CA ASP A 544 -24.54 -23.44 56.13
C ASP A 544 -23.17 -22.75 56.26
N GLY A 545 -23.10 -21.76 57.16
CA GLY A 545 -21.89 -21.25 57.81
C GLY A 545 -20.89 -20.50 56.93
N GLY A 546 -20.43 -19.30 57.25
CA GLY A 546 -20.26 -18.71 58.56
C GLY A 546 -19.16 -17.65 58.46
N GLN A 547 -19.32 -16.60 59.23
CA GLN A 547 -18.58 -15.34 59.15
C GLN A 547 -17.15 -15.42 59.71
N ARG A 548 -16.41 -14.33 59.42
CA ARG A 548 -15.43 -13.59 60.26
C ARG A 548 -13.93 -13.94 60.19
N ALA A 549 -13.21 -12.95 59.64
CA ALA A 549 -12.18 -12.10 60.26
C ALA A 549 -10.96 -12.73 60.99
N GLY A 550 -9.75 -12.28 60.62
CA GLY A 550 -8.57 -12.29 61.50
C GLY A 550 -7.21 -12.44 60.79
N THR A 551 -6.46 -11.35 60.69
CA THR A 551 -5.01 -11.21 60.42
C THR A 551 -4.15 -11.74 61.62
N PRO A 552 -2.80 -11.68 61.63
CA PRO A 552 -1.76 -12.32 60.80
C PRO A 552 -0.68 -13.12 61.63
N SER A 553 0.33 -13.67 60.94
CA SER A 553 1.72 -13.94 61.39
C SER A 553 2.20 -15.40 61.69
N SER A 554 3.19 -15.79 60.87
CA SER A 554 4.51 -16.40 61.16
C SER A 554 4.66 -17.85 61.65
N LEU A 555 5.38 -18.70 60.90
CA LEU A 555 6.83 -19.01 61.10
C LEU A 555 7.34 -20.17 60.18
N THR A 556 8.50 -19.91 59.58
CA THR A 556 9.65 -20.82 59.29
C THR A 556 9.55 -22.05 58.38
N ALA A 557 10.36 -22.07 57.30
CA ALA A 557 11.61 -22.86 57.25
C ALA A 557 12.47 -22.58 55.98
N GLN A 558 13.70 -22.09 56.23
CA GLN A 558 15.00 -22.51 55.67
C GLN A 558 15.37 -22.30 54.18
N THR A 559 16.39 -21.46 53.98
CA THR A 559 17.42 -21.44 52.89
C THR A 559 18.74 -21.95 53.51
N PRO A 560 19.93 -22.18 52.85
CA PRO A 560 20.40 -21.92 51.46
C PRO A 560 21.30 -23.10 50.92
N PRO A 561 22.38 -23.00 50.08
CA PRO A 561 22.92 -21.94 49.20
C PRO A 561 23.34 -22.41 47.76
N ARG A 562 24.18 -21.59 47.12
CA ARG A 562 24.50 -21.30 45.70
C ARG A 562 25.80 -21.94 45.11
N SER A 563 25.85 -21.99 43.77
CA SER A 563 26.99 -21.79 42.81
C SER A 563 28.10 -22.87 42.69
N PRO A 564 29.02 -22.91 41.67
CA PRO A 564 29.34 -21.97 40.56
C PRO A 564 29.64 -22.67 39.17
N PRO A 565 30.26 -22.03 38.14
CA PRO A 565 30.44 -22.52 36.76
C PRO A 565 31.80 -23.23 36.52
N CYS A 566 32.00 -23.90 35.37
CA CYS A 566 33.29 -24.51 35.00
C CYS A 566 33.78 -24.11 33.60
N GLU A 567 35.06 -23.71 33.59
CA GLU A 567 35.98 -23.52 32.46
C GLU A 567 36.48 -24.86 31.86
N ALA A 568 37.22 -24.72 30.76
CA ALA A 568 37.85 -25.76 29.94
C ALA A 568 38.94 -26.61 30.64
N PRO A 569 39.46 -27.65 29.95
CA PRO A 569 40.85 -28.07 30.14
C PRO A 569 41.65 -28.15 28.82
N HIS A 570 42.95 -27.86 28.98
CA HIS A 570 44.03 -27.92 27.98
C HIS A 570 44.73 -29.31 27.94
N THR A 571 45.30 -29.62 26.75
CA THR A 571 46.55 -30.38 26.44
C THR A 571 46.59 -31.91 26.57
N PRO A 572 47.40 -32.66 25.75
CA PRO A 572 48.79 -32.34 25.34
C PRO A 572 49.23 -32.59 23.87
N GLU A 573 50.45 -32.10 23.58
CA GLU A 573 51.28 -32.33 22.37
C GLU A 573 51.57 -33.81 22.07
N PRO A 574 52.09 -34.10 20.86
CA PRO A 574 53.49 -34.53 20.82
C PRO A 574 54.36 -33.87 19.73
N THR A 575 55.57 -33.55 20.16
CA THR A 575 56.88 -33.35 19.49
C THR A 575 57.19 -33.93 18.09
N SER A 576 57.90 -33.10 17.30
CA SER A 576 59.02 -33.40 16.35
C SER A 576 58.72 -34.22 15.07
N ALA A 577 59.33 -34.05 13.89
CA ALA A 577 60.57 -33.40 13.47
C ALA A 577 60.57 -33.18 11.93
N ALA A 578 61.42 -32.24 11.46
CA ALA A 578 62.20 -32.25 10.21
C ALA A 578 61.48 -32.45 8.84
N VAL A 579 61.42 -31.40 8.01
CA VAL A 579 62.38 -30.94 6.97
C VAL A 579 61.76 -29.73 6.27
#